data_AF-A0A366BZ94-F1
#
_entry.id   AF-A0A366BZ94-F1
#
_cell.length_a   1.000
_cell.length_b   1.000
_cell.length_c   1.000
_cell.angle_alpha   90.00
_cell.angle_beta   90.00
_cell.angle_gamma   90.00
#
_symmetry.space_group_name_H-M   'P 1'
#
loop_
_entity.id
_entity.type
_entity.pdbx_description
1 polymer ?
#
loop_
_entity_poly.entity_id
_entity_poly.type
_entity_poly.pdbx_seq_one_letter_code
_entity_poly.pdbx_strand_id
1 'polypeptide(L)' 'MPMGFGRQSLAGSMIGGIAETQAVINVAARPGIAAICEMITPAQIADSYEKLVNRQARYRHVIDMTAA' A
#
# COMPACT_ATOMS: atom_id res chain seq x y z
N MET A 1 -31.05 -10.63 8.73
CA MET A 1 -30.94 -9.57 9.75
C MET A 1 -29.77 -9.82 10.73
N PRO A 2 -28.50 -10.05 10.31
CA PRO A 2 -27.42 -10.35 11.28
C PRO A 2 -26.92 -9.10 12.01
N MET A 3 -26.85 -7.97 11.31
CA MET A 3 -26.29 -6.72 11.84
C MET A 3 -27.17 -6.02 12.88
N GLY A 4 -28.48 -6.34 12.94
CA GLY A 4 -29.47 -5.58 13.70
C GLY A 4 -29.54 -5.87 15.20
N PHE A 5 -29.16 -7.08 15.64
CA PHE A 5 -29.30 -7.50 17.04
C PHE A 5 -27.97 -7.81 17.74
N GLY A 6 -26.86 -7.87 16.99
CA GLY A 6 -25.56 -8.31 17.49
C GLY A 6 -24.61 -7.20 17.96
N ARG A 7 -25.06 -5.93 18.01
CA ARG A 7 -24.18 -4.75 18.28
C ARG A 7 -22.96 -4.71 17.36
N GLN A 8 -23.15 -5.02 16.08
CA GLN A 8 -22.10 -5.04 15.07
C GLN A 8 -22.01 -3.66 14.38
N SER A 9 -20.80 -3.12 14.21
CA SER A 9 -20.57 -1.86 13.49
C SER A 9 -19.94 -2.09 12.12
N LEU A 10 -20.44 -1.39 11.11
CA LEU A 10 -19.81 -1.29 9.79
C LEU A 10 -19.39 0.15 9.55
N ALA A 11 -18.13 0.37 9.21
CA ALA A 11 -17.58 1.67 8.88
C ALA A 11 -16.73 1.57 7.61
N GLY A 12 -16.70 2.64 6.83
CA GLY A 12 -15.76 2.83 5.71
C GLY A 12 -14.61 3.75 6.13
N SER A 13 -13.45 3.55 5.52
CA SER A 13 -12.29 4.45 5.67
C SER A 13 -11.69 4.71 4.30
N MET A 14 -11.38 5.98 4.04
CA MET A 14 -10.82 6.42 2.76
C MET A 14 -9.53 7.20 3.02
N ILE A 15 -8.42 6.46 3.16
CA ILE A 15 -7.09 7.03 3.42
C ILE A 15 -7.10 7.85 4.75
N GLY A 16 -5.96 8.38 5.17
CA GLY A 16 -5.84 9.27 6.33
C GLY A 16 -5.53 10.71 5.94
N GLY A 17 -5.75 11.64 6.87
CA GLY A 17 -5.35 13.04 6.69
C GLY A 17 -3.83 13.23 6.70
N ILE A 18 -3.35 14.45 6.41
CA ILE A 18 -1.91 14.77 6.39
C ILE A 18 -1.25 14.51 7.75
N ALA A 19 -1.86 15.01 8.83
CA ALA A 19 -1.34 14.81 10.19
C ALA A 19 -1.32 13.32 10.60
N GLU A 20 -2.36 12.57 10.26
CA GLU A 20 -2.44 11.13 10.52
C GLU A 20 -1.39 10.36 9.70
N THR A 21 -1.17 10.75 8.45
CA THR A 21 -0.13 10.17 7.59
C THR A 21 1.25 10.34 8.22
N GLN A 22 1.56 11.53 8.74
CA GLN A 22 2.82 11.75 9.46
C GLN A 22 2.91 10.89 10.72
N ALA A 23 1.82 10.73 11.46
CA ALA A 23 1.77 9.87 12.63
C ALA A 23 2.07 8.40 12.27
N VAL A 24 1.50 7.90 11.17
CA VAL A 24 1.76 6.53 10.67
C VAL A 24 3.23 6.35 10.27
N ILE A 25 3.82 7.32 9.55
CA ILE A 25 5.25 7.28 9.19
C ILE A 25 6.12 7.21 10.45
N ASN A 26 5.84 8.05 11.44
CA ASN A 26 6.59 8.09 12.70
C ASN A 26 6.47 6.77 13.48
N VAL A 27 5.28 6.16 13.48
CA VAL A 27 5.05 4.86 14.11
C VAL A 27 5.80 3.75 13.38
N ALA A 28 5.79 3.75 12.04
CA ALA A 28 6.47 2.74 11.23
C ALA A 28 8.00 2.82 11.36
N ALA A 29 8.55 4.04 11.41
CA ALA A 29 10.00 4.25 11.47
C ALA A 29 10.64 3.70 12.76
N ARG A 30 9.97 3.80 13.92
CA ARG A 30 10.52 3.38 15.23
C ARG A 30 10.97 1.90 15.28
N PRO A 31 10.14 0.92 14.87
CA PRO A 31 10.54 -0.48 14.77
C PRO A 31 11.13 -0.86 13.40
N GLY A 32 11.28 0.07 12.46
CA GLY A 32 11.74 -0.25 11.10
C GLY A 32 10.72 -1.01 10.24
N ILE A 33 9.42 -0.71 10.39
CA ILE A 33 8.38 -1.26 9.51
C ILE A 33 8.52 -0.59 8.13
N ALA A 34 8.84 -1.40 7.13
CA ALA A 34 8.91 -0.99 5.73
C ALA A 34 8.19 -1.99 4.84
N ALA A 35 7.75 -1.54 3.67
CA ALA A 35 7.21 -2.43 2.65
C ALA A 35 8.34 -3.26 2.02
N ILE A 36 8.06 -4.53 1.74
CA ILE A 36 8.90 -5.34 0.88
C ILE A 36 8.58 -4.91 -0.56
N CYS A 37 9.60 -4.43 -1.27
CA CYS A 37 9.43 -3.85 -2.59
C CYS A 37 10.39 -4.47 -3.61
N GLU A 38 9.93 -4.55 -4.86
CA GLU A 38 10.77 -4.77 -6.04
C GLU A 38 10.96 -3.41 -6.74
N MET A 39 12.21 -2.98 -6.88
CA MET A 39 12.52 -1.75 -7.60
C MET A 39 12.43 -2.00 -9.10
N ILE A 40 11.79 -1.09 -9.82
CA ILE A 40 11.68 -1.11 -11.29
C ILE A 40 12.15 0.21 -11.88
N THR A 41 12.61 0.19 -13.12
CA THR A 41 12.89 1.42 -13.88
C THR A 41 11.61 1.95 -14.54
N PRO A 42 11.57 3.23 -14.97
CA PRO A 42 10.42 3.77 -15.70
C PRO A 42 10.08 2.98 -16.98
N ALA A 43 11.09 2.40 -17.65
CA ALA A 43 10.87 1.59 -18.85
C ALA A 43 10.12 0.28 -18.57
N GLN A 44 10.13 -0.21 -17.33
CA GLN A 44 9.53 -1.49 -16.93
C GLN A 44 8.07 -1.35 -16.45
N ILE A 45 7.47 -0.16 -16.51
CA ILE A 45 6.11 0.08 -15.99
C ILE A 45 5.06 -0.82 -16.65
N ALA A 46 5.13 -1.00 -17.98
CA ALA A 46 4.18 -1.84 -18.71
C ALA A 46 4.24 -3.30 -18.24
N ASP A 47 5.43 -3.89 -18.24
CA ASP A 47 5.66 -5.26 -17.78
C ASP A 47 5.27 -5.45 -16.30
N SER A 48 5.57 -4.45 -15.45
CA SER A 48 5.18 -4.47 -14.04
C SER A 48 3.66 -4.47 -13.86
N TYR A 49 2.94 -3.72 -14.68
CA TYR A 49 1.48 -3.70 -14.66
C TYR A 49 0.87 -5.05 -15.07
N GLU A 50 1.42 -5.70 -16.10
CA GLU A 50 1.00 -7.06 -16.49
C GLU A 50 1.21 -8.06 -15.36
N LYS A 51 2.36 -8.01 -14.67
CA LYS A 51 2.63 -8.86 -13.49
C LYS A 51 1.64 -8.62 -12.36
N LEU A 52 1.26 -7.36 -12.10
CA LEU A 52 0.27 -7.00 -11.07
C LEU A 52 -1.10 -7.61 -11.38
N VAL A 53 -1.60 -7.45 -12.60
CA VAL A 53 -2.90 -7.99 -13.04
C VAL A 53 -2.91 -9.53 -12.97
N ASN A 54 -1.80 -10.16 -13.34
CA ASN A 54 -1.63 -11.61 -13.31
C ASN A 54 -1.29 -12.19 -11.93
N ARG A 55 -1.33 -11.37 -10.86
CA ARG A 55 -1.02 -11.78 -9.47
C ARG A 55 0.39 -12.35 -9.29
N GLN A 56 1.33 -11.93 -10.13
CA GLN A 56 2.74 -12.33 -10.08
C GLN A 56 3.60 -11.32 -9.29
N ALA A 57 3.06 -10.13 -9.00
CA ALA A 57 3.75 -9.15 -8.19
C ALA A 57 3.89 -9.60 -6.73
N ARG A 58 5.09 -9.46 -6.17
CA ARG A 58 5.36 -9.75 -4.76
C ARG A 58 5.23 -8.47 -3.94
N TYR A 59 4.04 -8.26 -3.38
CA TYR A 59 3.63 -7.09 -2.57
C TYR A 59 3.59 -5.75 -3.31
N ARG A 60 4.74 -5.14 -3.63
CA ARG A 60 4.78 -3.78 -4.20
C ARG A 60 5.95 -3.58 -5.16
N HIS A 61 5.67 -2.92 -6.28
CA HIS A 61 6.69 -2.35 -7.14
C HIS A 61 6.90 -0.87 -6.77
N VAL A 62 8.17 -0.44 -6.76
CA VAL A 62 8.55 0.96 -6.56
C VAL A 62 9.37 1.40 -7.75
N ILE A 63 8.94 2.47 -8.41
CA ILE A 63 9.65 3.01 -9.57
C ILE A 63 10.83 3.84 -9.05
N ASP A 64 12.04 3.46 -9.44
CA ASP A 64 13.23 4.28 -9.23
C ASP A 64 13.28 5.39 -10.28
N MET A 65 12.92 6.60 -9.86
CA MET A 65 12.94 7.78 -10.73
C MET A 65 14.34 8.33 -10.98
N THR A 66 15.37 7.86 -10.26
CA THR A 66 16.76 8.29 -10.45
C THR A 66 17.47 7.51 -11.56
N ALA A 67 16.91 6.36 -11.95
CA ALA A 67 17.41 5.51 -13.02
C ALA A 67 16.83 5.89 -14.41
N ALA A 68 16.30 7.11 -14.53
CA ALA A 68 15.72 7.66 -15.76
C ALA A 68 16.75 8.31 -16.68
#